data_AF-A0A4S0UNI1-F1
#
_entry.id   AF-A0A4S0UNI1-F1
#
_cell.length_a   1.000
_cell.length_b   1.000
_cell.length_c   1.000
_cell.angle_alpha   90.00
_cell.angle_beta   90.00
_cell.angle_gamma   90.00
#
_symmetry.space_group_name_H-M   'P 1'
#
loop_
_entity.id
_entity.type
_entity.pdbx_description
1 polymer ?
#
loop_
_entity_poly.entity_id
_entity_poly.type
_entity_poly.pdbx_seq_one_letter_code
_entity_poly.pdbx_strand_id
1 'polypeptide(L)'
;GPSGEALYTDAAYFGPADAKKLLVLVSGTHGPEGYIGSAAQLLFLRAKFHERLPSSTAVLFVHALNCYGFAWDRRVTAEGVDLNRNFVDFSKPLPSNPGYE
;
A
#
# COMPACT_ATOMS: atom_id res chain seq x y z
N GLY A 1 -6.00 -16.42 3.73
CA GLY A 1 -7.21 -15.64 3.51
C GLY A 1 -8.39 -16.40 4.06
N PRO A 2 -9.58 -16.20 3.49
CA PRO A 2 -10.82 -16.85 3.91
C PRO A 2 -10.75 -18.38 4.02
N SER A 3 -9.83 -19.04 3.30
CA SER A 3 -9.65 -20.50 3.33
C SER A 3 -8.38 -20.94 4.07
N GLY A 4 -7.77 -20.06 4.87
CA GLY A 4 -6.58 -20.38 5.68
C GLY A 4 -5.23 -20.14 5.00
N GLU A 5 -5.23 -19.49 3.82
CA GLU A 5 -3.99 -19.14 3.11
C GLU A 5 -3.17 -18.11 3.91
N ALA A 6 -1.85 -18.09 3.74
CA ALA A 6 -1.04 -17.01 4.27
C ALA A 6 -1.36 -15.69 3.54
N LEU A 7 -1.24 -14.57 4.26
CA LEU A 7 -1.47 -13.22 3.74
C LEU A 7 -0.15 -12.48 3.69
N TYR A 8 0.08 -11.76 2.59
CA TYR A 8 1.32 -11.04 2.37
C TYR A 8 1.04 -9.64 1.83
N THR A 9 1.92 -8.72 2.21
CA THR A 9 2.14 -7.46 1.50
C THR A 9 3.45 -7.61 0.74
N ASP A 10 3.36 -7.57 -0.58
CA ASP A 10 4.49 -7.62 -1.48
C ASP A 10 5.05 -6.22 -1.74
N ALA A 11 6.35 -6.16 -1.99
CA ALA A 11 7.03 -4.95 -2.40
C ALA A 11 7.94 -5.22 -3.60
N ALA A 12 7.99 -4.27 -4.54
CA ALA A 12 8.86 -4.36 -5.71
C ALA A 12 9.53 -3.00 -5.96
N TYR A 13 10.86 -3.00 -6.05
CA TYR A 13 11.67 -1.80 -6.28
C TYR A 13 12.27 -1.82 -7.69
N PHE A 14 12.17 -0.69 -8.39
CA PHE A 14 12.76 -0.50 -9.72
C PHE A 14 13.54 0.81 -9.76
N GLY A 15 14.77 0.77 -10.29
CA GLY A 15 15.64 1.93 -10.44
C GLY A 15 16.99 1.76 -9.71
N PRO A 16 17.85 2.79 -9.73
CA PRO A 16 19.15 2.74 -9.06
C PRO A 16 19.02 2.63 -7.54
N ALA A 17 19.95 1.94 -6.89
CA ALA A 17 20.01 1.85 -5.43
C ALA A 17 20.32 3.21 -4.77
N ASP A 18 20.94 4.14 -5.50
CA ASP A 18 21.37 5.47 -5.06
C ASP A 18 20.51 6.61 -5.62
N ALA A 19 19.31 6.27 -6.11
CA ALA A 19 18.35 7.21 -6.67
C ALA A 19 18.10 8.40 -5.73
N LYS A 20 18.03 9.61 -6.30
CA LYS A 20 17.82 10.85 -5.54
C LYS A 20 16.34 11.11 -5.22
N LYS A 21 15.44 10.43 -5.93
CA LYS A 21 13.99 10.53 -5.75
C LYS A 21 13.39 9.13 -5.74
N LEU A 22 12.42 8.91 -4.85
CA LEU A 22 11.66 7.66 -4.79
C LEU A 22 10.17 7.97 -4.94
N LEU A 23 9.54 7.40 -5.95
CA LEU A 23 8.08 7.33 -6.06
C LEU A 23 7.59 6.09 -5.31
N VAL A 24 6.73 6.25 -4.31
CA VAL A 24 6.12 5.12 -3.61
C VAL A 24 4.67 4.98 -4.08
N LEU A 25 4.33 3.83 -4.66
CA LEU A 25 3.00 3.50 -5.15
C LEU A 25 2.39 2.40 -4.27
N VAL A 26 1.40 2.76 -3.46
CA VAL A 26 0.73 1.85 -2.54
C VAL A 26 -0.66 1.51 -3.07
N SER A 27 -1.03 0.23 -3.03
CA SER A 27 -2.41 -0.22 -3.27
C SER A 27 -2.98 -0.97 -2.07
N GLY A 28 -4.32 -1.02 -2.00
CA GLY A 28 -5.02 -1.82 -1.01
C GLY A 28 -4.89 -1.31 0.43
N THR A 29 -4.86 0.01 0.66
CA THR A 29 -5.00 0.56 2.02
C THR A 29 -6.37 0.20 2.60
N HIS A 30 -7.43 0.35 1.80
CA HIS A 30 -8.71 -0.31 2.01
C HIS A 30 -8.81 -1.50 1.05
N GLY A 31 -9.31 -2.63 1.55
CA GLY A 31 -9.36 -3.88 0.79
C GLY A 31 -10.04 -3.80 -0.57
N PRO A 32 -11.32 -3.38 -0.64
CA PRO A 32 -12.07 -3.32 -1.89
C PRO A 32 -11.45 -2.37 -2.94
N GLU A 33 -10.81 -1.29 -2.48
CA GLU A 33 -10.10 -0.36 -3.36
C GLU A 33 -8.78 -0.94 -3.89
N GLY A 34 -8.31 -2.03 -3.27
CA GLY A 34 -7.15 -2.79 -3.69
C GLY A 34 -7.29 -3.35 -5.11
N TYR A 35 -8.48 -3.79 -5.55
CA TYR A 35 -8.64 -4.35 -6.90
C TYR A 35 -8.24 -3.36 -8.00
N ILE A 36 -8.79 -2.14 -7.95
CA ILE A 36 -8.48 -1.11 -8.96
C ILE A 36 -7.07 -0.56 -8.79
N GLY A 37 -6.58 -0.41 -7.55
CA GLY A 37 -5.19 -0.02 -7.28
C GLY A 37 -4.18 -1.03 -7.85
N SER A 38 -4.47 -2.33 -7.71
CA SER A 38 -3.67 -3.42 -8.26
C SER A 38 -3.67 -3.38 -9.78
N ALA A 39 -4.83 -3.16 -10.40
CA ALA A 39 -4.93 -3.00 -11.84
C ALA A 39 -4.10 -1.81 -12.34
N ALA A 40 -4.12 -0.68 -11.65
CA ALA A 40 -3.30 0.49 -12.00
C ALA A 40 -1.79 0.20 -11.89
N GLN A 41 -1.35 -0.49 -10.82
CA GLN A 41 0.05 -0.90 -10.67
C GLN A 41 0.47 -1.89 -11.77
N LEU A 42 -0.37 -2.87 -12.09
CA LEU A 42 -0.12 -3.81 -13.19
C LEU A 42 -0.04 -3.10 -14.54
N LEU A 43 -0.94 -2.14 -14.82
CA LEU A 43 -0.91 -1.35 -16.05
C LEU A 43 0.37 -0.51 -16.15
N PHE A 44 0.81 0.09 -15.04
CA PHE A 44 2.07 0.83 -14.99
C PHE A 44 3.27 -0.06 -15.37
N LEU A 45 3.31 -1.28 -14.82
CA LEU A 45 4.37 -2.25 -15.12
C LEU A 45 4.30 -2.74 -16.57
N ARG A 46 3.10 -3.08 -17.07
CA ARG A 46 2.88 -3.51 -18.46
C ARG A 46 3.24 -2.43 -19.48
N ALA A 47 2.94 -1.17 -19.17
CA ALA A 47 3.32 -0.01 -19.97
C ALA A 47 4.81 0.34 -19.86
N LYS A 48 5.59 -0.42 -19.07
CA LYS A 48 7.04 -0.22 -18.84
C LYS A 48 7.37 1.18 -18.33
N PHE A 49 6.47 1.82 -17.59
CA PHE A 49 6.75 3.17 -17.09
C PHE A 49 7.90 3.20 -16.09
N HIS A 50 8.14 2.10 -15.37
CA HIS A 50 9.30 1.95 -14.48
C HIS A 50 10.65 1.99 -15.24
N GLU A 51 10.69 1.55 -16.50
CA GLU A 51 11.89 1.62 -17.38
C GLU A 51 12.11 3.03 -17.95
N ARG A 52 11.09 3.90 -17.89
CA ARG A 52 11.08 5.24 -18.50
C ARG A 52 11.28 6.37 -17.49
N LEU A 53 11.54 6.04 -16.22
CA LEU A 53 11.80 7.02 -15.17
C LEU A 53 13.13 7.75 -15.45
N PRO A 54 13.28 9.02 -15.00
CA PRO A 54 14.58 9.68 -15.02
C PRO A 54 15.63 8.84 -14.30
N SER A 55 16.89 8.87 -14.75
CA SER A 55 17.99 8.07 -14.17
C SER A 55 18.25 8.35 -12.68
N SER A 56 17.76 9.45 -12.14
CA SER A 56 17.85 9.80 -10.71
C SER A 56 16.62 9.40 -9.89
N THR A 57 15.67 8.69 -10.48
CA THR A 57 14.39 8.32 -9.86
C THR A 57 14.21 6.81 -9.81
N ALA A 58 13.80 6.30 -8.66
CA ALA A 58 13.32 4.94 -8.48
C ALA A 58 11.83 4.92 -8.16
N VAL A 59 11.22 3.75 -8.25
CA VAL A 59 9.85 3.49 -7.83
C VAL A 59 9.77 2.25 -6.94
N LEU A 60 9.02 2.36 -5.83
CA LEU A 60 8.68 1.26 -4.94
C LEU A 60 7.17 1.01 -5.03
N PHE A 61 6.79 -0.19 -5.44
CA PHE A 61 5.43 -0.68 -5.35
C PHE A 61 5.23 -1.38 -4.02
N VAL A 62 4.07 -1.15 -3.39
CA VAL A 62 3.57 -1.91 -2.24
C VAL A 62 2.17 -2.42 -2.61
N HIS A 63 2.00 -3.74 -2.58
CA HIS A 63 0.76 -4.44 -2.97
C HIS A 63 0.56 -5.66 -2.07
N ALA A 64 -0.49 -5.82 -1.28
CA ALA A 64 -1.48 -4.85 -0.86
C ALA A 64 -1.23 -4.50 0.61
N LEU A 65 -1.28 -3.21 0.96
CA LEU A 65 -0.89 -2.75 2.29
C LEU A 65 -1.75 -3.35 3.40
N ASN A 66 -3.07 -3.42 3.20
CA ASN A 66 -3.99 -4.14 4.06
C ASN A 66 -4.38 -5.47 3.40
N CYS A 67 -3.46 -6.43 3.38
CA CYS A 67 -3.67 -7.74 2.77
C CYS A 67 -4.84 -8.51 3.39
N TYR A 68 -5.13 -8.30 4.68
CA TYR A 68 -6.34 -8.81 5.32
C TYR A 68 -7.60 -8.13 4.76
N GLY A 69 -7.65 -6.79 4.75
CA GLY A 69 -8.78 -6.06 4.19
C GLY A 69 -9.07 -6.49 2.75
N PHE A 70 -8.03 -6.67 1.94
CA PHE A 70 -8.16 -7.14 0.56
C PHE A 70 -8.80 -8.55 0.51
N ALA A 71 -8.30 -9.49 1.30
CA ALA A 71 -8.77 -10.88 1.26
C ALA A 71 -10.20 -11.07 1.82
N TRP A 72 -10.71 -10.14 2.63
CA TRP A 72 -12.08 -10.20 3.20
C TRP A 72 -13.02 -9.10 2.69
N ASP A 73 -12.63 -8.35 1.67
CA ASP A 73 -13.41 -7.21 1.15
C ASP A 73 -13.77 -6.16 2.22
N ARG A 74 -12.80 -5.86 3.11
CA ARG A 74 -12.96 -4.93 4.24
C ARG A 74 -12.12 -3.67 4.10
N ARG A 75 -12.68 -2.56 4.58
CA ARG A 75 -11.98 -1.28 4.72
C ARG A 75 -10.84 -1.34 5.73
N VAL A 76 -10.99 -2.13 6.78
CA VAL A 76 -10.16 -2.15 7.99
C VAL A 76 -9.30 -3.41 8.09
N THR A 77 -8.33 -3.45 9.02
CA THR A 77 -7.57 -4.65 9.37
C THR A 77 -8.42 -5.68 10.12
N ALA A 78 -7.83 -6.82 10.51
CA ALA A 78 -8.51 -7.85 11.31
C ALA A 78 -9.02 -7.31 12.66
N GLU A 79 -8.26 -6.39 13.25
CA GLU A 79 -8.54 -5.72 14.52
C GLU A 79 -9.56 -4.58 14.39
N GLY A 80 -10.04 -4.29 13.17
CA GLY A 80 -10.98 -3.19 12.92
C GLY A 80 -10.32 -1.81 12.74
N VAL A 81 -8.99 -1.76 12.54
CA VAL A 81 -8.27 -0.50 12.36
C VAL A 81 -8.38 0.00 10.91
N ASP A 82 -8.81 1.25 10.73
CA ASP A 82 -8.66 1.96 9.45
C ASP A 82 -7.22 2.49 9.34
N LEU A 83 -6.40 1.85 8.50
CA LEU A 83 -5.00 2.25 8.32
C LEU A 83 -4.87 3.70 7.88
N ASN A 84 -5.79 4.21 7.06
CA ASN A 84 -5.77 5.59 6.57
C ASN A 84 -6.23 6.62 7.62
N ARG A 85 -6.37 6.20 8.87
CA ARG A 85 -6.51 7.06 10.06
C ARG A 85 -5.44 6.78 11.12
N ASN A 86 -4.58 5.79 10.88
CA ASN A 86 -3.65 5.26 11.88
C ASN A 86 -2.16 5.47 11.51
N PHE A 87 -1.86 6.23 10.45
CA PHE A 87 -0.50 6.71 10.15
C PHE A 87 -0.14 7.91 11.05
N VAL A 88 -0.08 7.66 12.35
CA VAL A 88 0.30 8.66 13.37
C VAL A 88 1.65 8.32 13.98
N ASP A 89 2.30 9.33 14.53
CA ASP A 89 3.54 9.15 15.29
C ASP A 89 3.22 8.68 16.71
N PHE A 90 3.31 7.37 16.93
CA PHE A 90 3.04 6.75 18.23
C PHE A 90 4.07 7.11 19.32
N SER A 91 5.14 7.83 18.99
CA SER A 91 6.06 8.38 20.00
C SER A 91 5.54 9.69 20.63
N LYS A 92 4.46 10.26 20.09
CA LYS A 92 3.82 11.49 20.55
C LYS A 92 2.43 11.19 21.13
N PRO A 93 1.83 12.14 21.89
CA PRO A 93 0.44 12.03 22.30
C PRO A 93 -0.48 11.78 21.09
N LEU A 94 -1.41 10.84 21.24
CA LEU A 94 -2.35 10.51 20.18
C LEU A 94 -3.27 11.70 19.88
N PRO A 95 -3.60 11.95 18.60
CA PRO A 95 -4.58 12.98 18.26
C PRO A 95 -5.96 12.61 18.84
N SER A 96 -6.73 13.63 19.23
CA SER A 96 -8.13 13.44 19.64
C SER A 96 -8.95 12.84 18.50
N ASN A 97 -9.81 11.87 18.83
CA ASN A 97 -10.68 11.19 17.86
C ASN A 97 -12.15 11.18 18.35
N PRO A 98 -12.81 12.36 18.38
CA PRO A 98 -14.13 12.51 19.01
C PRO A 98 -15.25 11.73 18.31
N GLY A 99 -15.03 11.21 17.11
CA GLY A 99 -15.99 10.33 16.43
C GLY A 99 -16.00 8.88 16.92
N TYR A 100 -15.08 8.53 17.85
CA TYR A 100 -14.88 7.18 18.36
C TYR A 100 -14.70 7.14 19.90
N GLU A 101 -15.02 8.23 20.61
CA GLU A 101 -15.14 8.26 22.08
C GLU A 101 -16.53 7.85 22.56
#